data_AF-A0A2J4R7T1-F1
#
_entry.id   AF-A0A2J4R7T1-F1
#
_cell.length_a   1.000
_cell.length_b   1.000
_cell.length_c   1.000
_cell.angle_alpha   90.00
_cell.angle_beta   90.00
_cell.angle_gamma   90.00
#
_symmetry.space_group_name_H-M   'P 1'
#
loop_
_entity.id
_entity.type
_entity.pdbx_description
1 polymer ?
#
loop_
_entity_poly.entity_id
_entity_poly.type
_entity_poly.pdbx_seq_one_letter_code
_entity_poly.pdbx_strand_id
1 'polypeptide(L)'
;MKILFVNKFFFIKGGAETVFFQERDAMLQAGYQVVDFSMQHAENKPSPWESFFVHNVDYHQSHGLTGKLKAGIDFIYNAEACNKLNTLLLEQRPDIVHFHNIYHQLTPALIGVAKRFGCKTVLTAHDYKIVCPSYTMLRDGHVCDDCLTGPVSNAFRHRCQQGDTFKSLLLSLEAYWQKFAQNYAMLDCIIAPSEFMRQTLLRKLPRSRIDVIVN
;
A
#
# COMPACT_ATOMS: atom_id res chain seq x y z
N MET A 1 9.90 9.01 20.73
CA MET A 1 9.26 8.09 19.77
C MET A 1 9.56 8.55 18.37
N LYS A 2 9.92 7.61 17.49
CA LYS A 2 10.21 7.85 16.07
C LYS A 2 9.26 7.04 15.20
N ILE A 3 8.68 7.71 14.20
CA ILE A 3 7.65 7.15 13.33
C ILE A 3 8.17 7.20 11.90
N LEU A 4 8.14 6.06 11.21
CA LEU A 4 8.40 5.97 9.79
C LEU A 4 7.07 6.01 9.03
N PHE A 5 6.87 7.08 8.28
CA PHE A 5 5.75 7.25 7.36
C PHE A 5 6.10 6.69 6.00
N VAL A 6 5.26 5.79 5.49
CA VAL A 6 5.46 5.12 4.22
C VAL A 6 4.28 5.40 3.31
N ASN A 7 4.49 6.10 2.20
CA ASN A 7 3.47 6.29 1.17
C ASN A 7 4.06 6.12 -0.22
N LYS A 8 3.26 5.65 -1.19
CA LYS A 8 3.73 5.53 -2.56
C LYS A 8 4.25 6.86 -3.12
N PHE A 9 3.45 7.92 -3.01
CA PHE A 9 3.79 9.23 -3.54
C PHE A 9 4.23 10.17 -2.42
N PHE A 10 5.34 10.86 -2.62
CA PHE A 10 5.79 11.92 -1.71
C PHE A 10 5.44 13.31 -2.25
N PHE A 11 4.26 13.43 -2.84
CA PHE A 11 3.66 14.67 -3.34
C PHE A 11 2.14 14.52 -3.34
N ILE A 12 1.38 15.61 -3.48
CA ILE A 12 -0.09 15.53 -3.47
C ILE A 12 -0.59 15.04 -4.84
N LYS A 13 -1.05 13.79 -4.88
CA LYS A 13 -1.73 13.22 -6.04
C LYS A 13 -3.25 13.16 -5.87
N GLY A 14 -3.72 12.88 -4.65
CA GLY A 14 -5.12 12.86 -4.30
C GLY A 14 -5.33 12.93 -2.78
N GLY A 15 -6.53 12.55 -2.34
CA GLY A 15 -6.93 12.67 -0.93
C GLY A 15 -6.08 11.84 0.04
N ALA A 16 -5.58 10.68 -0.39
CA ALA A 16 -4.73 9.83 0.44
C ALA A 16 -3.41 10.51 0.81
N GLU A 17 -2.79 11.20 -0.15
CA GLU A 17 -1.56 11.97 0.07
C GLU A 17 -1.83 13.20 0.94
N THR A 18 -3.01 13.83 0.81
CA THR A 18 -3.42 14.93 1.70
C THR A 18 -3.46 14.48 3.16
N VAL A 19 -4.14 13.37 3.45
CA VAL A 19 -4.21 12.80 4.82
C VAL A 19 -2.82 12.38 5.29
N PHE A 20 -2.04 11.71 4.43
CA PHE A 20 -0.66 11.32 4.73
C PHE A 20 0.20 12.50 5.19
N PHE A 21 0.21 13.62 4.44
CA PHE A 21 0.99 14.79 4.82
C PHE A 21 0.44 15.48 6.07
N GLN A 22 -0.88 15.54 6.24
CA GLN A 22 -1.50 16.11 7.44
C GLN A 22 -1.13 15.32 8.70
N GLU A 23 -1.23 14.00 8.68
CA GLU A 23 -0.84 13.13 9.80
C GLU A 23 0.66 13.27 10.10
N ARG A 24 1.49 13.22 9.05
CA ARG A 24 2.94 13.39 9.15
C ARG A 24 3.32 14.72 9.81
N ASP A 25 2.73 15.82 9.34
CA ASP A 25 3.03 17.16 9.84
C ASP A 25 2.48 17.37 11.27
N ALA A 26 1.33 16.77 11.60
CA ALA A 26 0.81 16.75 12.96
C ALA A 26 1.77 16.01 13.93
N MET A 27 2.39 14.90 13.50
CA MET A 27 3.39 14.20 14.32
C MET A 27 4.64 15.05 14.55
N LEU A 28 5.10 15.77 13.53
CA LEU A 28 6.21 16.74 13.67
C LEU A 28 5.87 17.86 14.65
N GLN A 29 4.67 18.45 14.53
CA GLN A 29 4.19 19.52 15.43
C GLN A 29 4.03 19.04 16.87
N ALA A 30 3.67 17.77 17.07
CA ALA A 30 3.62 17.14 18.38
C ALA A 30 5.01 16.80 18.97
N GLY A 31 6.10 17.08 18.25
CA GLY A 31 7.47 16.87 18.70
C GLY A 31 8.01 15.45 18.48
N TYR A 32 7.34 14.63 17.68
CA TYR A 32 7.85 13.31 17.31
C TYR A 32 8.89 13.39 16.19
N GLN A 33 9.80 12.42 16.17
CA GLN A 33 10.72 12.25 15.06
C GLN A 33 10.00 11.53 13.93
N VAL A 34 10.00 12.10 12.74
CA VAL A 34 9.38 11.52 11.54
C VAL A 34 10.47 11.17 10.55
N VAL A 35 10.34 10.00 9.93
CA VAL A 35 11.16 9.53 8.81
C VAL A 35 10.22 9.22 7.65
N ASP A 36 10.64 9.47 6.42
CA ASP A 36 9.83 9.26 5.23
C ASP A 36 10.39 8.14 4.34
N PHE A 37 9.50 7.35 3.72
CA PHE A 37 9.86 6.36 2.71
C PHE A 37 8.81 6.28 1.61
N SER A 38 9.23 6.53 0.36
CA SER A 38 8.34 6.61 -0.80
C SER A 38 9.03 6.13 -2.08
N MET A 39 8.32 6.20 -3.21
CA MET A 39 8.96 6.08 -4.52
C MET A 39 9.57 7.41 -4.95
N GLN A 40 10.60 7.36 -5.79
CA GLN A 40 11.16 8.54 -6.45
C GLN A 40 10.20 9.08 -7.51
N HIS A 41 10.03 10.39 -7.55
CA HIS A 41 9.21 11.07 -8.55
C HIS A 41 9.68 12.52 -8.70
N ALA A 42 9.56 13.09 -9.90
CA ALA A 42 9.99 14.46 -10.18
C ALA A 42 9.25 15.53 -9.34
N GLU A 43 8.01 15.21 -8.92
CA GLU A 43 7.17 16.10 -8.12
C GLU A 43 7.33 15.91 -6.60
N ASN A 44 8.18 14.97 -6.16
CA ASN A 44 8.36 14.71 -4.74
C ASN A 44 8.77 15.99 -3.99
N LYS A 45 8.19 16.16 -2.79
CA LYS A 45 8.68 17.14 -1.84
C LYS A 45 10.10 16.77 -1.40
N PRO A 46 10.94 17.76 -1.01
CA PRO A 46 12.26 17.47 -0.48
C PRO A 46 12.18 16.56 0.75
N SER A 47 13.05 15.55 0.81
CA SER A 47 13.16 14.65 1.96
C SER A 47 14.62 14.34 2.25
N PRO A 48 15.07 14.40 3.53
CA PRO A 48 16.40 13.93 3.91
C PRO A 48 16.66 12.46 3.59
N TRP A 49 15.60 11.66 3.39
CA TRP A 49 15.67 10.22 3.13
C TRP A 49 15.43 9.87 1.66
N GLU A 50 15.50 10.83 0.75
CA GLU A 50 15.28 10.60 -0.69
C GLU A 50 16.22 9.52 -1.27
N SER A 51 17.42 9.35 -0.73
CA SER A 51 18.35 8.28 -1.11
C SER A 51 17.79 6.87 -0.86
N PHE A 52 16.87 6.72 0.10
CA PHE A 52 16.17 5.46 0.39
C PHE A 52 14.91 5.28 -0.45
N PHE A 53 14.48 6.27 -1.22
CA PHE A 53 13.24 6.15 -1.99
C PHE A 53 13.42 5.13 -3.12
N VAL A 54 12.39 4.33 -3.37
CA VAL A 54 12.39 3.24 -4.35
C VAL A 54 12.36 3.83 -5.76
N HIS A 55 13.17 3.31 -6.68
CA HIS A 55 13.18 3.83 -8.05
C HIS A 55 11.79 3.67 -8.69
N ASN A 56 11.40 4.67 -9.50
CA ASN A 56 10.16 4.58 -10.24
C ASN A 56 10.30 3.55 -11.36
N VAL A 57 9.53 2.47 -11.30
CA VAL A 57 9.38 1.57 -12.43
C VAL A 57 8.36 2.19 -13.38
N ASP A 58 8.83 2.75 -14.49
CA ASP A 58 7.97 3.22 -15.57
C ASP A 58 7.39 2.01 -16.33
N TYR A 59 6.23 1.54 -15.88
CA TYR A 59 5.52 0.42 -16.50
C TYR A 59 5.12 0.69 -17.96
N HIS A 60 5.14 1.94 -18.40
CA HIS A 60 4.85 2.34 -19.78
C HIS A 60 6.04 2.18 -20.75
N GLN A 61 7.28 2.09 -20.25
CA GLN A 61 8.50 2.08 -21.08
C GLN A 61 9.25 0.73 -21.09
N SER A 62 8.70 -0.33 -20.52
CA SER A 62 9.38 -1.64 -20.49
C SER A 62 9.42 -2.29 -21.87
N HIS A 63 10.55 -2.12 -22.56
CA HIS A 63 10.85 -2.77 -23.83
C HIS A 63 11.09 -4.28 -23.63
N GLY A 64 10.29 -5.12 -24.28
CA GLY A 64 10.48 -6.59 -24.34
C GLY A 64 9.64 -7.43 -23.36
N LEU A 65 9.49 -8.73 -23.67
CA LEU A 65 8.73 -9.72 -22.87
C LEU A 65 9.35 -9.96 -21.47
N THR A 66 10.68 -9.94 -21.38
CA THR A 66 11.43 -10.11 -20.11
C THR A 66 11.26 -8.90 -19.18
N GLY A 67 11.26 -7.68 -19.72
CA GLY A 67 11.00 -6.45 -18.98
C GLY A 67 9.57 -6.42 -18.41
N LYS A 68 8.58 -6.86 -19.19
CA LYS A 68 7.19 -6.98 -18.74
C LYS A 68 7.00 -8.04 -17.64
N LEU A 69 7.71 -9.17 -17.73
CA LEU A 69 7.65 -10.21 -16.70
C LEU A 69 8.28 -9.73 -15.39
N LYS A 70 9.46 -9.11 -15.44
CA LYS A 70 10.11 -8.52 -14.27
C LYS A 70 9.22 -7.46 -13.62
N ALA A 71 8.63 -6.56 -14.41
CA ALA A 71 7.71 -5.56 -13.92
C ALA A 71 6.48 -6.18 -13.22
N GLY A 72 5.94 -7.28 -13.76
CA GLY A 72 4.85 -8.04 -13.13
C GLY A 72 5.25 -8.72 -11.81
N ILE A 73 6.48 -9.22 -11.70
CA ILE A 73 7.01 -9.77 -10.44
C ILE A 73 7.19 -8.66 -9.40
N ASP A 74 7.84 -7.55 -9.79
CA ASP A 74 8.09 -6.41 -8.91
C ASP A 74 6.76 -5.77 -8.42
N PHE A 75 5.71 -5.86 -9.24
CA PHE A 75 4.35 -5.42 -8.86
C PHE A 75 3.74 -6.25 -7.73
N ILE A 76 4.06 -7.54 -7.66
CA ILE A 76 3.55 -8.46 -6.64
C ILE A 76 4.46 -8.45 -5.39
N TYR A 77 5.77 -8.40 -5.63
CA TYR A 77 6.80 -8.36 -4.60
C TYR A 77 8.00 -7.54 -5.10
N ASN A 78 8.22 -6.35 -4.51
CA ASN A 78 9.37 -5.53 -4.85
C ASN A 78 10.53 -5.78 -3.87
N ALA A 79 11.54 -6.51 -4.34
CA ALA A 79 12.74 -6.81 -3.57
C ALA A 79 13.59 -5.56 -3.27
N GLU A 80 13.66 -4.60 -4.20
CA GLU A 80 14.37 -3.33 -3.98
C GLU A 80 13.72 -2.55 -2.84
N ALA A 81 12.38 -2.44 -2.85
CA ALA A 81 11.63 -1.75 -1.81
C ALA A 81 11.87 -2.40 -0.44
N CYS A 82 11.84 -3.73 -0.37
CA CYS A 82 12.11 -4.46 0.87
C CYS A 82 13.54 -4.23 1.38
N ASN A 83 14.54 -4.25 0.49
CA ASN A 83 15.93 -4.05 0.86
C ASN A 83 16.20 -2.61 1.32
N LYS A 84 15.72 -1.61 0.58
CA LYS A 84 15.86 -0.19 0.96
C LYS A 84 15.15 0.12 2.27
N LEU A 85 13.94 -0.42 2.47
CA LEU A 85 13.25 -0.29 3.75
C LEU A 85 14.05 -0.94 4.88
N ASN A 86 14.57 -2.16 4.69
CA ASN A 86 15.35 -2.83 5.70
C ASN A 86 16.61 -2.03 6.10
N THR A 87 17.33 -1.45 5.14
CA THR A 87 18.47 -0.57 5.41
C THR A 87 18.02 0.67 6.20
N LEU A 88 16.94 1.33 5.77
CA LEU A 88 16.40 2.49 6.47
C LEU A 88 15.99 2.16 7.92
N LEU A 89 15.38 0.99 8.15
CA LEU A 89 15.01 0.53 9.48
C LEU A 89 16.25 0.28 10.36
N LEU A 90 17.31 -0.32 9.81
CA LEU A 90 18.57 -0.54 10.54
C LEU A 90 19.23 0.78 10.95
N GLU A 91 19.20 1.79 10.08
CA GLU A 91 19.80 3.10 10.34
C GLU A 91 18.96 3.97 11.28
N GLN A 92 17.65 4.05 11.03
CA GLN A 92 16.78 5.00 11.71
C GLN A 92 16.11 4.40 12.95
N ARG A 93 15.92 3.08 12.98
CA ARG A 93 15.31 2.32 14.09
C ARG A 93 14.00 2.96 14.60
N PRO A 94 12.98 3.17 13.74
CA PRO A 94 11.71 3.72 14.17
C PRO A 94 10.95 2.75 15.10
N ASP A 95 10.14 3.29 16.01
CA ASP A 95 9.28 2.51 16.90
C ASP A 95 8.04 1.99 16.15
N ILE A 96 7.51 2.82 15.25
CA ILE A 96 6.28 2.59 14.49
C ILE A 96 6.57 2.77 13.01
N VAL A 97 6.04 1.88 12.17
CA VAL A 97 5.92 2.08 10.73
C VAL A 97 4.44 2.26 10.37
N HIS A 98 4.12 3.45 9.87
CA HIS A 98 2.77 3.84 9.47
C HIS A 98 2.67 3.87 7.95
N PHE A 99 1.93 2.91 7.41
CA PHE A 99 1.76 2.69 6.00
C PHE A 99 0.53 3.42 5.45
N HIS A 100 0.69 3.96 4.24
CA HIS A 100 -0.31 4.57 3.37
C HIS A 100 -0.04 4.07 1.95
N ASN A 101 -1.07 3.72 1.17
CA ASN A 101 -0.98 3.31 -0.24
C ASN A 101 0.28 2.50 -0.66
N ILE A 102 0.59 1.41 0.05
CA ILE A 102 1.79 0.59 -0.20
C ILE A 102 1.66 -0.39 -1.36
N TYR A 103 0.99 0.02 -2.43
CA TYR A 103 0.70 -0.85 -3.58
C TYR A 103 1.77 -0.73 -4.66
N HIS A 104 1.88 -1.75 -5.50
CA HIS A 104 2.72 -1.75 -6.71
C HIS A 104 4.22 -1.54 -6.42
N GLN A 105 4.77 -0.33 -6.57
CA GLN A 105 6.19 -0.05 -6.37
C GLN A 105 6.68 -0.37 -4.95
N LEU A 106 5.83 -0.27 -3.93
CA LEU A 106 6.22 -0.57 -2.55
C LEU A 106 5.88 -2.01 -2.15
N THR A 107 4.70 -2.47 -2.55
CA THR A 107 4.07 -3.75 -2.18
C THR A 107 3.81 -3.94 -0.66
N PRO A 108 2.75 -4.69 -0.29
CA PRO A 108 2.49 -5.02 1.11
C PRO A 108 3.56 -5.87 1.80
N ALA A 109 4.55 -6.39 1.06
CA ALA A 109 5.67 -7.14 1.64
C ALA A 109 6.50 -6.31 2.63
N LEU A 110 6.47 -4.97 2.51
CA LEU A 110 7.07 -4.04 3.47
C LEU A 110 6.55 -4.23 4.91
N ILE A 111 5.30 -4.67 5.07
CA ILE A 111 4.73 -4.96 6.39
C ILE A 111 5.54 -6.08 7.06
N GLY A 112 5.86 -7.14 6.31
CA GLY A 112 6.67 -8.25 6.81
C GLY A 112 8.09 -7.81 7.19
N VAL A 113 8.69 -6.89 6.43
CA VAL A 113 10.01 -6.32 6.74
C VAL A 113 9.97 -5.56 8.08
N ALA A 114 9.01 -4.65 8.24
CA ALA A 114 8.83 -3.87 9.47
C ALA A 114 8.54 -4.77 10.69
N LYS A 115 7.69 -5.79 10.53
CA LYS A 115 7.38 -6.75 11.61
C LYS A 115 8.57 -7.59 12.02
N ARG A 116 9.37 -8.08 11.08
CA ARG A 116 10.60 -8.83 11.39
C ARG A 116 11.65 -7.98 12.09
N PHE A 117 11.70 -6.69 11.76
CA PHE A 117 12.58 -5.75 12.46
C PHE A 117 12.13 -5.49 13.92
N GLY A 118 10.82 -5.63 14.21
CA GLY A 118 10.24 -5.45 15.54
C GLY A 118 9.45 -4.15 15.71
N CYS A 119 9.21 -3.39 14.65
CA CYS A 119 8.38 -2.19 14.72
C CYS A 119 6.90 -2.56 14.95
N LYS A 120 6.16 -1.67 15.60
CA LYS A 120 4.69 -1.69 15.51
C LYS A 120 4.26 -1.23 14.13
N THR A 121 3.28 -1.90 13.54
CA THR A 121 2.82 -1.58 12.17
C THR A 121 1.37 -1.12 12.15
N VAL A 122 1.16 0.03 11.53
CA VAL A 122 -0.16 0.65 11.35
C VAL A 122 -0.36 0.90 9.86
N LEU A 123 -1.59 0.71 9.36
CA LEU A 123 -1.96 1.08 8.00
C LEU A 123 -3.21 1.95 8.04
N THR A 124 -3.18 3.15 7.47
CA THR A 124 -4.41 3.90 7.19
C THR A 124 -4.97 3.44 5.84
N ALA A 125 -6.18 2.91 5.85
CA ALA A 125 -6.88 2.46 4.64
C ALA A 125 -7.53 3.66 3.93
N HIS A 126 -6.99 4.03 2.77
CA HIS A 126 -7.52 5.12 1.94
C HIS A 126 -8.51 4.63 0.88
N ASP A 127 -8.52 3.33 0.61
CA ASP A 127 -9.30 2.69 -0.43
C ASP A 127 -9.63 1.24 -0.07
N TYR A 128 -10.36 0.56 -0.96
CA TYR A 128 -10.79 -0.82 -0.74
C TYR A 128 -9.84 -1.87 -1.31
N LYS A 129 -8.55 -1.56 -1.58
CA LYS A 129 -7.63 -2.51 -2.22
C LYS A 129 -7.48 -3.85 -1.49
N ILE A 130 -7.52 -3.82 -0.16
CA ILE A 130 -7.48 -5.02 0.69
C ILE A 130 -8.61 -6.00 0.34
N VAL A 131 -9.77 -5.47 -0.08
CA VAL A 131 -10.99 -6.21 -0.38
C VAL A 131 -11.17 -6.45 -1.87
N CYS A 132 -10.92 -5.42 -2.68
CA CYS A 132 -11.21 -5.36 -4.10
C CYS A 132 -9.92 -5.03 -4.89
N PRO A 133 -9.47 -5.91 -5.82
CA PRO A 133 -8.25 -5.68 -6.58
C PRO A 133 -8.25 -4.37 -7.37
N SER A 134 -9.42 -3.85 -7.76
CA SER A 134 -9.61 -2.59 -8.49
C SER A 134 -9.84 -1.38 -7.59
N TYR A 135 -9.62 -1.48 -6.27
CA TYR A 135 -9.67 -0.37 -5.29
C TYR A 135 -11.06 0.20 -4.97
N THR A 136 -12.03 0.08 -5.88
CA THR A 136 -13.24 0.90 -5.84
C THR A 136 -14.46 0.22 -5.22
N MET A 137 -14.56 -1.11 -5.29
CA MET A 137 -15.84 -1.83 -5.05
C MET A 137 -17.01 -1.27 -5.88
N LEU A 138 -16.71 -0.75 -7.07
CA LEU A 138 -17.68 -0.24 -8.03
C LEU A 138 -17.47 -0.92 -9.38
N ARG A 139 -18.56 -1.28 -10.03
CA ARG A 139 -18.59 -1.83 -11.39
C ARG A 139 -19.80 -1.27 -12.11
N ASP A 140 -19.67 -0.86 -13.37
CA ASP A 140 -20.78 -0.42 -14.23
C ASP A 140 -21.81 0.51 -13.52
N GLY A 141 -21.32 1.49 -12.75
CA GLY A 141 -22.16 2.47 -12.04
C GLY A 141 -22.87 1.98 -10.76
N HIS A 142 -22.63 0.74 -10.31
CA HIS A 142 -23.23 0.19 -9.09
C HIS A 142 -22.17 -0.33 -8.10
N VAL A 143 -22.59 -0.47 -6.84
CA VAL A 143 -21.78 -1.12 -5.79
C VAL A 143 -21.60 -2.59 -6.12
N CYS A 144 -20.36 -3.06 -6.06
CA CYS A 144 -19.97 -4.42 -6.43
C CYS A 144 -19.23 -5.09 -5.26
N ASP A 145 -19.74 -6.25 -4.84
CA ASP A 145 -19.16 -7.06 -3.77
C ASP A 145 -18.65 -8.43 -4.27
N ASP A 146 -18.61 -8.65 -5.60
CA ASP A 146 -18.20 -9.92 -6.22
C ASP A 146 -16.82 -10.44 -5.75
N CYS A 147 -15.86 -9.55 -5.50
CA CYS A 147 -14.51 -9.92 -5.01
C CYS A 147 -14.43 -10.06 -3.47
N LEU A 148 -15.43 -9.52 -2.77
CA LEU A 148 -15.55 -9.61 -1.33
C LEU A 148 -16.24 -10.92 -0.92
N THR A 149 -17.34 -11.27 -1.59
CA THR A 149 -18.12 -12.50 -1.35
C THR A 149 -17.60 -13.70 -2.13
N GLY A 150 -16.92 -13.46 -3.25
CA GLY A 150 -16.40 -14.49 -4.15
C GLY A 150 -14.88 -14.45 -4.32
N PRO A 151 -14.36 -15.11 -5.38
CA PRO A 151 -12.94 -15.09 -5.69
C PRO A 151 -12.48 -13.74 -6.23
N VAL A 152 -11.24 -13.35 -5.90
CA VAL A 152 -10.63 -12.09 -6.41
C VAL A 152 -10.39 -12.10 -7.92
N SER A 153 -10.43 -13.28 -8.57
CA SER A 153 -10.42 -13.41 -10.04
C SER A 153 -11.64 -12.79 -10.73
N ASN A 154 -12.69 -12.43 -10.00
CA ASN A 154 -13.80 -11.67 -10.55
C ASN A 154 -13.32 -10.33 -11.14
N ALA A 155 -12.29 -9.70 -10.57
CA ALA A 155 -11.68 -8.49 -11.14
C ALA A 155 -11.10 -8.73 -12.55
N PHE A 156 -10.48 -9.89 -12.78
CA PHE A 156 -10.04 -10.33 -14.11
C PHE A 156 -11.21 -10.64 -15.04
N ARG A 157 -12.18 -11.43 -14.56
CA ARG A 157 -13.38 -11.82 -15.33
C ARG A 157 -14.12 -10.60 -15.88
N HIS A 158 -14.24 -9.56 -15.07
CA HIS A 158 -14.95 -8.33 -15.41
C HIS A 158 -14.06 -7.24 -16.01
N ARG A 159 -12.76 -7.50 -16.19
CA ARG A 159 -11.79 -6.53 -16.73
C ARG A 159 -11.83 -5.19 -16.00
N CYS A 160 -11.89 -5.22 -14.67
CA CYS A 160 -12.14 -4.06 -13.82
C CYS A 160 -11.09 -2.94 -13.95
N GLN A 161 -9.91 -3.21 -14.52
CA GLN A 161 -8.91 -2.17 -14.79
C GLN A 161 -9.09 -1.58 -16.19
N GLN A 162 -10.07 -0.66 -16.33
CA GLN A 162 -10.31 0.10 -17.57
C GLN A 162 -10.52 -0.78 -18.82
N GLY A 163 -11.09 -1.98 -18.66
CA GLY A 163 -11.29 -2.93 -19.76
C GLY A 163 -10.02 -3.69 -20.18
N ASP A 164 -8.86 -3.40 -19.59
CA ASP A 164 -7.60 -4.05 -19.89
C ASP A 164 -7.50 -5.40 -19.17
N THR A 165 -7.55 -6.47 -19.98
CA THR A 165 -7.47 -7.86 -19.51
C THR A 165 -6.15 -8.17 -18.81
N PHE A 166 -5.02 -7.66 -19.31
CA PHE A 166 -3.70 -7.96 -18.74
C PHE A 166 -3.52 -7.26 -17.39
N LYS A 167 -3.88 -5.99 -17.29
CA LYS A 167 -3.80 -5.27 -16.01
C LYS A 167 -4.77 -5.86 -14.97
N SER A 168 -5.97 -6.25 -15.40
CA SER A 168 -6.95 -6.89 -14.51
C SER A 168 -6.49 -8.26 -14.02
N LEU A 169 -5.76 -9.02 -14.85
CA LEU A 169 -5.12 -10.27 -14.46
C LEU A 169 -4.04 -10.00 -13.40
N LEU A 170 -3.16 -9.02 -13.64
CA LEU A 170 -2.07 -8.70 -12.72
C LEU A 170 -2.58 -8.29 -11.34
N LEU A 171 -3.64 -7.46 -11.27
CA LEU A 171 -4.30 -7.10 -10.00
C LEU A 171 -4.90 -8.32 -9.30
N SER A 172 -5.48 -9.26 -10.05
CA SER A 172 -6.05 -10.48 -9.48
C SER A 172 -4.96 -11.40 -8.92
N LEU A 173 -3.84 -11.55 -9.64
CA LEU A 173 -2.66 -12.32 -9.19
C LEU A 173 -2.03 -11.70 -7.94
N GLU A 174 -1.87 -10.38 -7.91
CA GLU A 174 -1.43 -9.64 -6.72
C GLU A 174 -2.36 -9.93 -5.54
N ALA A 175 -3.68 -9.84 -5.73
CA ALA A 175 -4.64 -10.09 -4.66
C ALA A 175 -4.61 -11.55 -4.14
N TYR A 176 -4.43 -12.54 -5.03
CA TYR A 176 -4.22 -13.93 -4.61
C TYR A 176 -2.92 -14.11 -3.84
N TRP A 177 -1.83 -13.48 -4.29
CA TRP A 177 -0.57 -13.49 -3.58
C TRP A 177 -0.70 -12.89 -2.19
N GLN A 178 -1.36 -11.73 -2.05
CA GLN A 178 -1.58 -11.12 -0.74
C GLN A 178 -2.48 -11.98 0.17
N LYS A 179 -3.46 -12.70 -0.40
CA LYS A 179 -4.24 -13.69 0.35
C LYS A 179 -3.37 -14.86 0.83
N PHE A 180 -2.35 -15.26 0.08
CA PHE A 180 -1.43 -16.32 0.50
C PHE A 180 -0.38 -15.83 1.51
N ALA A 181 0.28 -14.70 1.22
CA ALA A 181 1.35 -14.12 2.02
C ALA A 181 0.86 -13.52 3.35
N GLN A 182 -0.45 -13.28 3.49
CA GLN A 182 -1.08 -12.77 4.72
C GLN A 182 -0.48 -11.45 5.24
N ASN A 183 0.10 -10.62 4.36
CA ASN A 183 0.79 -9.39 4.75
C ASN A 183 -0.10 -8.44 5.57
N TYR A 184 -1.33 -8.19 5.14
CA TYR A 184 -2.26 -7.33 5.88
C TYR A 184 -2.68 -7.91 7.23
N ALA A 185 -2.73 -9.23 7.37
CA ALA A 185 -3.07 -9.86 8.64
C ALA A 185 -1.97 -9.70 9.71
N MET A 186 -0.74 -9.35 9.29
CA MET A 186 0.38 -9.08 10.21
C MET A 186 0.36 -7.67 10.81
N LEU A 187 -0.52 -6.78 10.35
CA LEU A 187 -0.62 -5.42 10.88
C LEU A 187 -1.07 -5.44 12.35
N ASP A 188 -0.44 -4.60 13.19
CA ASP A 188 -0.89 -4.43 14.58
C ASP A 188 -2.21 -3.63 14.66
N CYS A 189 -2.43 -2.72 13.71
CA CYS A 189 -3.68 -1.95 13.58
C CYS A 189 -3.91 -1.50 12.13
N ILE A 190 -5.18 -1.49 11.71
CA ILE A 190 -5.64 -0.78 10.50
C ILE A 190 -6.53 0.37 10.94
N ILE A 191 -6.28 1.57 10.44
CA ILE A 191 -7.13 2.74 10.64
C ILE A 191 -8.06 2.85 9.44
N ALA A 192 -9.37 2.93 9.68
CA ALA A 192 -10.38 3.18 8.67
C ALA A 192 -11.00 4.59 8.87
N PRO A 193 -11.23 5.36 7.80
CA PRO A 193 -11.82 6.70 7.88
C PRO A 193 -13.32 6.68 8.17
N SER A 194 -13.96 5.51 8.19
CA SER A 194 -15.39 5.36 8.47
C SER A 194 -15.73 3.97 9.01
N GLU A 195 -16.85 3.89 9.72
CA GLU A 195 -17.41 2.62 10.18
C GLU A 195 -17.79 1.69 9.02
N PHE A 196 -18.27 2.24 7.91
CA PHE A 196 -18.58 1.47 6.70
C PHE A 196 -17.34 0.77 6.14
N MET A 197 -16.22 1.49 6.02
CA MET A 197 -14.97 0.88 5.57
C MET A 197 -14.46 -0.16 6.57
N ARG A 198 -14.51 0.14 7.87
CA ARG A 198 -14.13 -0.83 8.92
C ARG A 198 -14.91 -2.14 8.79
N GLN A 199 -16.24 -2.08 8.70
CA GLN A 199 -17.07 -3.27 8.54
C GLN A 199 -16.75 -4.03 7.26
N THR A 200 -16.49 -3.31 6.17
CA THR A 200 -16.12 -3.90 4.88
C THR A 200 -14.78 -4.63 4.95
N LEU A 201 -13.77 -4.05 5.59
CA LEU A 201 -12.46 -4.66 5.80
C LEU A 201 -12.54 -5.88 6.73
N LEU A 202 -13.35 -5.82 7.80
CA LEU A 202 -13.56 -6.93 8.74
C LEU A 202 -14.14 -8.18 8.06
N ARG A 203 -14.94 -8.02 6.99
CA ARG A 203 -15.42 -9.16 6.19
C ARG A 203 -14.29 -9.93 5.51
N LYS A 204 -13.14 -9.28 5.24
CA LYS A 204 -11.94 -9.90 4.66
C LYS A 204 -10.90 -10.30 5.71
N LEU A 205 -10.75 -9.49 6.75
CA LEU A 205 -9.77 -9.63 7.82
C LEU A 205 -10.48 -9.68 9.20
N PRO A 206 -11.22 -10.76 9.50
CA PRO A 206 -12.11 -10.81 10.66
C PRO A 206 -11.39 -10.81 12.02
N ARG A 207 -10.08 -11.07 12.02
CA ARG A 207 -9.24 -11.12 13.23
C ARG A 207 -8.33 -9.90 13.39
N SER A 208 -8.30 -9.01 12.40
CA SER A 208 -7.45 -7.82 12.45
C SER A 208 -8.08 -6.76 13.35
N ARG A 209 -7.25 -6.04 14.10
CA ARG A 209 -7.68 -4.84 14.81
C ARG A 209 -7.89 -3.73 13.78
N ILE A 210 -9.11 -3.23 13.70
CA ILE A 210 -9.48 -2.12 12.81
C ILE A 210 -10.19 -1.04 13.64
N ASP A 211 -9.55 0.11 13.78
CA ASP A 211 -10.04 1.26 14.53
C ASP A 211 -10.56 2.32 13.55
N VAL A 212 -11.58 3.08 13.97
CA VAL A 212 -12.13 4.18 13.14
C VAL A 212 -11.56 5.50 13.64
N ILE A 213 -10.86 6.20 12.75
CA ILE A 213 -10.40 7.59 12.96
C ILE A 213 -10.79 8.35 11.70
N VAL A 214 -11.67 9.33 11.85
CA VAL A 214 -12.13 10.16 10.74
C VAL A 214 -11.01 11.13 10.36
N ASN A 215 -10.80 11.32 9.05
CA ASN A 215 -9.84 12.28 8.51
C ASN A 215 -10.16 13.71 8.92
#